data_AF-A0A8X6UH70-F1
#
_entry.id   AF-A0A8X6UH70-F1
#
_cell.length_a   1.000
_cell.length_b   1.000
_cell.length_c   1.000
_cell.angle_alpha   90.00
_cell.angle_beta   90.00
_cell.angle_gamma   90.00
#
_symmetry.space_group_name_H-M   'P 1'
#
loop_
_entity.id
_entity.type
_entity.pdbx_description
1 polymer ?
#
loop_
_entity_poly.entity_id
_entity_poly.type
_entity_poly.pdbx_seq_one_letter_code
_entity_poly.pdbx_strand_id
1 'polypeptide(L)'
;QKLTAIRAHILARAEFLCRNSHIQKKDVAELDKTLISTSKCILNPTTRANVNLAHLSCNKGGAALPHFRALLDVYTVSHAFRLLASDNPVTSDVAFAGLQSAVRKKILRDPTPGECADFLNGKKADDFAQDAGDLLTQWSRARQSADRLAKFIKFSWIWNEELGCFHLNIYRSPNPVCVVPSTADLVTRLLRDDLESFYIRQLSGLVDQGKTVEVFSQHPASNHFIQAGDYTRFCDWNFIHRARLGCLQLNATMRFSKRNPKCRKCGYAKETIPHVLNHCKPHSDA
;
A
#
# COMPACT_ATOMS: atom_id res chain seq x y z
N GLN A 1 -8.01 -8.32 19.41
CA GLN A 1 -8.14 -7.18 20.37
C GLN A 1 -7.09 -6.08 20.17
N LYS A 2 -5.78 -6.30 20.39
CA LYS A 2 -4.74 -5.24 20.27
C LYS A 2 -4.73 -4.51 18.91
N LEU A 3 -4.75 -5.27 17.80
CA LEU A 3 -4.83 -4.68 16.45
C LEU A 3 -6.12 -3.88 16.22
N THR A 4 -7.23 -4.31 16.81
CA THR A 4 -8.51 -3.58 16.74
C THR A 4 -8.42 -2.24 17.46
N ALA A 5 -7.82 -2.20 18.65
CA ALA A 5 -7.60 -0.95 19.39
C ALA A 5 -6.69 0.02 18.63
N ILE A 6 -5.60 -0.46 18.03
CA ILE A 6 -4.71 0.36 17.19
C ILE A 6 -5.49 0.97 16.02
N ARG A 7 -6.29 0.16 15.32
CA ARG A 7 -7.09 0.61 14.18
C ARG A 7 -8.14 1.65 14.58
N ALA A 8 -8.87 1.39 15.65
CA ALA A 8 -9.97 2.25 16.11
C ALA A 8 -9.47 3.60 16.68
N HIS A 9 -8.39 3.60 17.47
CA HIS A 9 -7.99 4.78 18.23
C HIS A 9 -6.78 5.51 17.63
N ILE A 10 -5.79 4.78 17.11
CA ILE A 10 -4.55 5.38 16.60
C ILE A 10 -4.71 5.69 15.11
N LEU A 11 -5.07 4.69 14.31
CA LEU A 11 -5.14 4.87 12.85
C LEU A 11 -6.23 5.87 12.45
N ALA A 12 -7.40 5.82 13.07
CA ALA A 12 -8.47 6.78 12.76
C ALA A 12 -8.02 8.24 12.93
N ARG A 13 -7.29 8.54 14.02
CA ARG A 13 -6.75 9.88 14.29
C ARG A 13 -5.59 10.22 13.35
N ALA A 14 -4.66 9.29 13.13
CA ALA A 14 -3.53 9.50 12.24
C ALA A 14 -3.99 9.73 10.79
N GLU A 15 -4.97 8.97 10.30
CA GLU A 15 -5.56 9.18 8.98
C GLU A 15 -6.27 10.52 8.88
N PHE A 16 -7.02 10.92 9.91
CA PHE A 16 -7.66 12.24 9.96
C PHE A 16 -6.62 13.37 9.84
N LEU A 17 -5.52 13.30 10.60
CA LEU A 17 -4.45 14.28 10.52
C LEU A 17 -3.78 14.26 9.14
N CYS A 18 -3.46 13.09 8.60
CA CYS A 18 -2.80 12.96 7.29
C CYS A 18 -3.66 13.50 6.13
N ARG A 19 -4.98 13.48 6.26
CA ARG A 19 -5.91 14.01 5.24
C ARG A 19 -6.07 15.53 5.32
N ASN A 20 -6.05 16.09 6.53
CA ASN A 20 -6.45 17.48 6.76
C ASN A 20 -5.28 18.42 7.11
N SER A 21 -4.07 17.90 7.35
CA SER A 21 -2.94 18.70 7.79
C SER A 21 -1.68 18.45 6.95
N HIS A 22 -0.81 19.45 6.92
CA HIS A 22 0.52 19.32 6.34
C HIS A 22 1.45 18.68 7.36
N ILE A 23 1.70 17.38 7.19
CA ILE A 23 2.60 16.61 8.06
C ILE A 23 3.91 16.34 7.33
N GLN A 24 5.03 16.50 8.03
CA GLN A 24 6.32 16.14 7.46
C GLN A 24 6.45 14.62 7.34
N LYS A 25 7.01 14.15 6.23
CA LYS A 25 7.23 12.70 6.00
C LYS A 25 8.14 12.04 7.02
N LYS A 26 8.98 12.82 7.71
CA LYS A 26 9.87 12.33 8.77
C LYS A 26 9.06 11.84 9.97
N ASP A 27 8.11 12.65 10.43
CA ASP A 27 7.27 12.35 11.59
C ASP A 27 6.42 11.10 11.33
N VAL A 28 5.88 11.02 10.11
CA VAL A 28 5.09 9.85 9.68
C VAL A 28 5.93 8.58 9.55
N ALA A 29 7.21 8.70 9.17
CA ALA A 29 8.11 7.54 9.12
C ALA A 29 8.41 6.97 10.51
N GLU A 30 8.40 7.79 11.56
CA GLU A 30 8.53 7.31 12.93
C GLU A 30 7.27 6.57 13.40
N LEU A 31 6.08 7.08 13.07
CA LEU A 31 4.82 6.37 13.29
C LEU A 31 4.81 5.00 12.59
N ASP A 32 5.22 4.95 11.32
CA ASP A 32 5.30 3.70 10.55
C ASP A 32 6.21 2.66 11.22
N LYS A 33 7.39 3.08 11.71
CA LYS A 33 8.31 2.19 12.45
C LYS A 33 7.66 1.62 13.71
N THR A 34 7.00 2.47 14.49
CA THR A 34 6.33 2.07 15.73
C THR A 34 5.18 1.10 15.47
N LEU A 35 4.37 1.36 14.44
CA LEU A 35 3.29 0.46 14.03
C LEU A 35 3.80 -0.90 13.54
N ILE A 36 4.86 -0.92 12.74
CA ILE A 36 5.48 -2.18 12.27
C ILE A 36 6.10 -2.95 13.44
N SER A 37 6.76 -2.27 14.37
CA SER A 37 7.31 -2.92 15.57
C SER A 37 6.21 -3.56 16.41
N THR A 38 5.14 -2.80 16.67
CA THR A 38 3.98 -3.27 17.44
C THR A 38 3.29 -4.43 16.75
N SER A 39 3.13 -4.38 15.41
CA SER A 39 2.53 -5.47 14.65
C SER A 39 3.35 -6.74 14.71
N LYS A 40 4.68 -6.65 14.67
CA LYS A 40 5.57 -7.80 14.86
C LYS A 40 5.42 -8.40 16.26
N CYS A 41 5.32 -7.58 17.31
CA CYS A 41 5.07 -8.08 18.66
C CYS A 41 3.71 -8.80 18.77
N ILE A 42 2.68 -8.33 18.06
CA ILE A 42 1.34 -8.94 18.11
C ILE A 42 1.26 -10.21 17.25
N LEU A 43 1.69 -10.14 15.99
CA LEU A 43 1.62 -11.26 15.04
C LEU A 43 2.70 -12.33 15.30
N ASN A 44 3.71 -12.00 16.10
CA ASN A 44 4.85 -12.85 16.41
C ASN A 44 5.51 -13.51 15.17
N PRO A 45 5.74 -12.78 14.07
CA PRO A 45 6.34 -13.35 12.88
C PRO A 45 7.84 -13.58 13.12
N THR A 46 8.48 -14.42 12.31
CA THR A 46 9.94 -14.59 12.41
C THR A 46 10.67 -13.36 11.87
N THR A 47 11.96 -13.21 12.19
CA THR A 47 12.81 -12.14 11.66
C THR A 47 12.88 -12.10 10.13
N ARG A 48 12.60 -13.23 9.46
CA ARG A 48 12.58 -13.36 8.00
C ARG A 48 11.29 -12.87 7.36
N ALA A 49 10.22 -12.71 8.14
CA ALA A 49 8.92 -12.29 7.63
C ALA A 49 9.00 -10.90 6.99
N ASN A 50 8.41 -10.78 5.80
CA ASN A 50 8.37 -9.50 5.12
C ASN A 50 7.40 -8.53 5.83
N VAL A 51 7.84 -7.29 6.01
CA VAL A 51 7.09 -6.23 6.71
C VAL A 51 5.79 -5.85 5.99
N ASN A 52 5.72 -6.04 4.67
CA ASN A 52 4.55 -5.70 3.86
C ASN A 52 3.29 -6.46 4.30
N LEU A 53 3.42 -7.60 4.99
CA LEU A 53 2.28 -8.31 5.56
C LEU A 53 1.47 -7.42 6.51
N ALA A 54 2.14 -6.55 7.28
CA ALA A 54 1.45 -5.65 8.21
C ALA A 54 0.52 -4.67 7.47
N HIS A 55 0.88 -4.33 6.23
CA HIS A 55 0.16 -3.37 5.41
C HIS A 55 -1.07 -3.93 4.69
N LEU A 56 -1.17 -5.26 4.56
CA LEU A 56 -2.35 -5.89 3.96
C LEU A 56 -3.56 -5.78 4.90
N SER A 57 -4.75 -5.69 4.33
CA SER A 57 -6.01 -5.79 5.06
C SER A 57 -6.15 -7.14 5.75
N CYS A 58 -7.00 -7.20 6.77
CA CYS A 58 -7.29 -8.47 7.46
C CYS A 58 -7.85 -9.50 6.50
N ASN A 59 -8.70 -9.10 5.54
CA ASN A 59 -9.25 -9.99 4.52
C ASN A 59 -8.18 -10.57 3.57
N LYS A 60 -7.01 -9.95 3.50
CA LYS A 60 -5.86 -10.39 2.72
C LYS A 60 -4.75 -10.99 3.59
N GLY A 61 -4.99 -11.23 4.87
CA GLY A 61 -4.05 -11.92 5.75
C GLY A 61 -3.12 -11.02 6.57
N GLY A 62 -3.31 -9.70 6.53
CA GLY A 62 -2.45 -8.72 7.20
C GLY A 62 -3.07 -8.03 8.41
N ALA A 63 -2.30 -7.12 9.00
CA ALA A 63 -2.72 -6.40 10.22
C ALA A 63 -3.61 -5.16 9.96
N ALA A 64 -3.87 -4.83 8.69
CA ALA A 64 -4.54 -3.61 8.26
C ALA A 64 -3.91 -2.34 8.83
N LEU A 65 -2.57 -2.29 8.88
CA LEU A 65 -1.80 -1.13 9.32
C LEU A 65 -1.19 -0.45 8.10
N PRO A 66 -1.74 0.68 7.62
CA PRO A 66 -1.26 1.28 6.39
C PRO A 66 0.18 1.78 6.52
N HIS A 67 0.88 1.86 5.38
CA HIS A 67 2.13 2.58 5.31
C HIS A 67 1.83 4.08 5.14
N PHE A 68 1.86 4.85 6.22
CA PHE A 68 1.41 6.23 6.22
C PHE A 68 2.25 7.14 5.33
N ARG A 69 3.56 6.88 5.16
CA ARG A 69 4.38 7.66 4.22
C ARG A 69 3.89 7.56 2.78
N ALA A 70 3.36 6.40 2.38
CA ALA A 70 2.74 6.20 1.07
C ALA A 70 1.29 6.74 1.04
N LEU A 71 0.53 6.59 2.13
CA LEU A 71 -0.80 7.19 2.23
C LEU A 71 -0.79 8.72 2.16
N LEU A 72 0.22 9.39 2.70
CA LEU A 72 0.36 10.84 2.55
C LEU A 72 0.43 11.25 1.08
N ASP A 73 1.14 10.48 0.24
CA ASP A 73 1.18 10.75 -1.20
C ASP A 73 -0.21 10.52 -1.83
N VAL A 74 -0.90 9.44 -1.45
CA VAL A 74 -2.28 9.16 -1.88
C VAL A 74 -3.23 10.30 -1.52
N TYR A 75 -3.19 10.80 -0.29
CA TYR A 75 -4.04 11.89 0.16
C TYR A 75 -3.70 13.20 -0.54
N THR A 76 -2.41 13.49 -0.75
CA THR A 76 -1.98 14.71 -1.46
C THR A 76 -2.48 14.71 -2.91
N VAL A 77 -2.33 13.58 -3.62
CA VAL A 77 -2.83 13.40 -4.99
C VAL A 77 -4.36 13.48 -5.03
N SER A 78 -5.05 12.78 -4.11
CA SER A 78 -6.52 12.79 -4.04
C SER A 78 -7.07 14.19 -3.76
N HIS A 79 -6.44 14.92 -2.84
CA HIS A 79 -6.84 16.28 -2.48
C HIS A 79 -6.65 17.24 -3.66
N ALA A 80 -5.50 17.18 -4.34
CA ALA A 80 -5.26 17.97 -5.56
C ALA A 80 -6.30 17.68 -6.65
N PHE A 81 -6.67 16.40 -6.85
CA PHE A 81 -7.68 16.03 -7.83
C PHE A 81 -9.04 16.60 -7.47
N ARG A 82 -9.48 16.46 -6.20
CA ARG A 82 -10.76 16.99 -5.73
C ARG A 82 -10.87 18.51 -5.78
N LEU A 83 -9.75 19.25 -5.67
CA LEU A 83 -9.78 20.69 -5.89
C LEU A 83 -10.07 21.03 -7.36
N LEU A 84 -9.44 20.33 -8.30
CA LEU A 84 -9.67 20.52 -9.74
C LEU A 84 -11.04 20.01 -10.19
N ALA A 85 -11.54 18.97 -9.52
CA ALA A 85 -12.81 18.31 -9.77
C ALA A 85 -13.95 18.83 -8.86
N SER A 86 -13.80 19.99 -8.23
CA SER A 86 -14.80 20.51 -7.31
C SER A 86 -16.10 20.87 -8.06
N ASP A 87 -17.25 20.50 -7.51
CA ASP A 87 -18.56 20.90 -8.05
C ASP A 87 -18.81 22.41 -7.97
N ASN A 88 -18.04 23.12 -7.13
CA ASN A 88 -18.11 24.58 -7.03
C ASN A 88 -17.18 25.23 -8.07
N PRO A 89 -17.72 25.93 -9.08
CA PRO A 89 -16.92 26.53 -10.16
C PRO A 89 -15.84 27.48 -9.63
N VAL A 90 -16.14 28.26 -8.59
CA VAL A 90 -15.16 29.19 -8.00
C VAL A 90 -13.96 28.43 -7.43
N THR A 91 -14.21 27.27 -6.82
CA THR A 91 -13.13 26.47 -6.22
C THR A 91 -12.30 25.79 -7.30
N SER A 92 -12.94 25.21 -8.32
CA SER A 92 -12.24 24.59 -9.44
C SER A 92 -11.42 25.61 -10.25
N ASP A 93 -11.97 26.80 -10.50
CA ASP A 93 -11.31 27.86 -11.26
C ASP A 93 -10.10 28.42 -10.51
N VAL A 94 -10.24 28.68 -9.21
CA VAL A 94 -9.12 29.12 -8.36
C VAL A 94 -8.05 28.05 -8.27
N ALA A 95 -8.44 26.77 -8.14
CA ALA A 95 -7.51 25.65 -8.13
C ALA A 95 -6.76 25.56 -9.46
N PHE A 96 -7.46 25.65 -10.58
CA PHE A 96 -6.86 25.57 -11.91
C PHE A 96 -5.95 26.76 -12.21
N ALA A 97 -6.36 27.98 -11.88
CA ALA A 97 -5.52 29.17 -11.99
C ALA A 97 -4.26 29.06 -11.11
N GLY A 98 -4.39 28.49 -9.91
CA GLY A 98 -3.27 28.19 -9.03
C GLY A 98 -2.28 27.19 -9.64
N LEU A 99 -2.79 26.15 -10.31
CA LEU A 99 -1.99 25.17 -11.03
C LEU A 99 -1.26 25.82 -12.22
N GLN A 100 -1.98 26.58 -13.05
CA GLN A 100 -1.40 27.33 -14.16
C GLN A 100 -0.31 28.29 -13.68
N SER A 101 -0.50 28.97 -12.55
CA SER A 101 0.53 29.82 -11.96
C SER A 101 1.79 29.04 -11.57
N ALA A 102 1.64 27.85 -10.98
CA ALA A 102 2.76 26.99 -10.62
C ALA A 102 3.52 26.49 -11.86
N VAL A 103 2.79 26.13 -12.92
CA VAL A 103 3.37 25.67 -14.19
C VAL A 103 4.05 26.82 -14.94
N ARG A 104 3.38 27.97 -15.07
CA ARG A 104 3.92 29.20 -15.69
C ARG A 104 5.26 29.59 -15.09
N LYS A 105 5.44 29.46 -13.77
CA LYS A 105 6.71 29.74 -13.10
C LYS A 105 7.84 28.75 -13.44
N LYS A 106 7.50 27.53 -13.87
CA LYS A 106 8.47 26.53 -14.33
C LYS A 106 8.81 26.71 -15.81
N ILE A 107 7.80 26.89 -16.67
CA ILE A 107 7.99 26.95 -18.13
C ILE A 107 8.21 28.38 -18.68
N LEU A 108 8.05 29.41 -17.84
CA LEU A 108 8.23 30.83 -18.16
C LEU A 108 7.33 31.37 -19.29
N ARG A 109 6.21 30.69 -19.56
CA ARG A 109 5.18 31.08 -20.54
C ARG A 109 3.80 30.60 -20.07
N ASP A 110 2.75 31.00 -20.78
CA ASP A 110 1.39 30.53 -20.47
C ASP A 110 1.24 29.03 -20.77
N PRO A 111 0.83 28.22 -19.77
CA PRO A 111 0.72 26.79 -19.94
C PRO A 111 -0.63 26.41 -20.56
N THR A 112 -0.59 25.42 -21.44
CA THR A 112 -1.80 24.73 -21.89
C THR A 112 -2.35 23.82 -20.77
N PRO A 113 -3.65 23.47 -20.79
CA PRO A 113 -4.20 22.50 -19.85
C PRO A 113 -3.52 21.12 -19.93
N GLY A 114 -3.12 20.69 -21.13
CA GLY A 114 -2.32 19.47 -21.35
C GLY A 114 -0.94 19.54 -20.67
N GLU A 115 -0.26 20.68 -20.74
CA GLU A 115 1.02 20.89 -20.02
C GLU A 115 0.83 20.88 -18.50
N CYS A 116 -0.33 21.32 -18.01
CA CYS A 116 -0.68 21.21 -16.60
C CYS A 116 -0.85 19.75 -16.17
N ALA A 117 -1.43 18.90 -17.03
CA ALA A 117 -1.51 17.46 -16.78
C ALA A 117 -0.11 16.81 -16.80
N ASP A 118 0.72 17.13 -17.78
CA ASP A 118 2.12 16.69 -17.87
C ASP A 118 2.95 17.06 -16.63
N PHE A 119 2.76 18.29 -16.12
CA PHE A 119 3.37 18.74 -14.88
C PHE A 119 2.96 17.86 -13.71
N LEU A 120 1.66 17.59 -13.54
CA LEU A 120 1.14 16.73 -12.46
C LEU A 120 1.58 15.27 -12.59
N ASN A 121 1.79 14.80 -13.82
CA ASN A 121 2.40 13.50 -14.12
C ASN A 121 3.91 13.43 -13.82
N GLY A 122 4.53 14.55 -13.46
CA GLY A 122 5.94 14.58 -13.11
C GLY A 122 6.88 14.57 -14.30
N LYS A 123 6.44 14.99 -15.50
CA LYS A 123 7.30 15.15 -16.67
C LYS A 123 8.53 16.00 -16.31
N LYS A 124 9.73 15.53 -16.67
CA LYS A 124 11.03 16.20 -16.36
C LYS A 124 11.77 16.66 -17.62
N ALA A 125 11.23 16.36 -18.80
CA ALA A 125 11.81 16.75 -20.08
C ALA A 125 11.59 18.23 -20.40
N ASP A 126 12.45 18.77 -21.25
CA ASP A 126 12.33 20.10 -21.88
C ASP A 126 12.13 21.24 -20.86
N ASP A 127 11.09 22.05 -21.05
CA ASP A 127 10.71 23.20 -20.23
C ASP A 127 10.51 22.86 -18.74
N PHE A 128 10.35 21.57 -18.39
CA PHE A 128 10.16 21.11 -17.00
C PHE A 128 11.47 20.73 -16.28
N ALA A 129 12.60 20.76 -16.98
CA ALA A 129 13.92 20.39 -16.44
C ALA A 129 14.54 21.48 -15.55
N GLN A 130 14.09 22.74 -15.68
CA GLN A 130 14.61 23.81 -14.84
C GLN A 130 14.13 23.67 -13.39
N ASP A 131 15.10 23.58 -12.48
CA ASP A 131 14.92 23.75 -11.04
C ASP A 131 14.72 25.25 -10.71
N ALA A 132 13.74 25.88 -11.36
CA ALA A 132 13.19 27.14 -10.88
C ALA A 132 12.67 26.84 -9.46
N GLY A 133 13.41 27.30 -8.46
CA GLY A 133 13.37 26.87 -7.06
C GLY A 133 11.98 26.41 -6.66
N ASP A 134 11.85 25.12 -6.32
CA ASP A 134 10.58 24.46 -6.08
C ASP A 134 9.76 25.24 -5.04
N LEU A 135 8.89 26.11 -5.52
CA LEU A 135 7.97 26.84 -4.66
C LEU A 135 7.14 25.77 -3.96
N LEU A 136 7.05 25.86 -2.63
CA LEU A 136 6.31 24.95 -1.77
C LEU A 136 4.79 25.15 -1.92
N THR A 137 4.30 25.17 -3.16
CA THR A 137 2.88 25.21 -3.51
C THR A 137 2.26 23.83 -3.34
N GLN A 138 0.94 23.79 -3.20
CA GLN A 138 0.21 22.53 -3.22
C GLN A 138 0.46 21.73 -4.51
N TRP A 139 0.61 22.40 -5.65
CA TRP A 139 0.79 21.76 -6.96
C TRP A 139 2.17 21.12 -7.13
N SER A 140 3.23 21.80 -6.66
CA SER A 140 4.57 21.19 -6.59
C SER A 140 4.57 19.96 -5.67
N ARG A 141 3.86 20.02 -4.54
CA ARG A 141 3.69 18.88 -3.64
C ARG A 141 2.89 17.74 -4.28
N ALA A 142 1.83 18.06 -5.02
CA ALA A 142 1.04 17.07 -5.75
C ALA A 142 1.88 16.36 -6.81
N ARG A 143 2.65 17.11 -7.62
CA ARG A 143 3.64 16.57 -8.58
C ARG A 143 4.66 15.65 -7.91
N GLN A 144 5.30 16.12 -6.84
CA GLN A 144 6.29 15.31 -6.12
C GLN A 144 5.67 14.05 -5.48
N SER A 145 4.43 14.15 -5.00
CA SER A 145 3.70 13.01 -4.45
C SER A 145 3.31 12.01 -5.54
N ALA A 146 2.92 12.50 -6.72
CA ALA A 146 2.62 11.68 -7.88
C ALA A 146 3.87 10.94 -8.38
N ASP A 147 5.02 11.61 -8.52
CA ASP A 147 6.31 10.99 -8.91
C ASP A 147 6.72 9.87 -7.94
N ARG A 148 6.50 10.06 -6.64
CA ARG A 148 6.74 9.00 -5.64
C ARG A 148 5.74 7.86 -5.74
N LEU A 149 4.46 8.17 -5.91
CA LEU A 149 3.39 7.18 -5.98
C LEU A 149 3.47 6.34 -7.26
N ALA A 150 3.99 6.91 -8.35
CA ALA A 150 4.23 6.25 -9.64
C ALA A 150 5.16 5.02 -9.53
N LYS A 151 5.98 4.94 -8.46
CA LYS A 151 6.82 3.77 -8.16
C LYS A 151 6.03 2.54 -7.73
N PHE A 152 4.80 2.75 -7.25
CA PHE A 152 3.94 1.72 -6.68
C PHE A 152 2.69 1.47 -7.52
N ILE A 153 2.11 2.55 -8.07
CA ILE A 153 0.83 2.57 -8.77
C ILE A 153 1.02 3.22 -10.13
N LYS A 154 0.49 2.60 -11.19
CA LYS A 154 0.47 3.22 -12.52
C LYS A 154 -0.81 4.07 -12.65
N PHE A 155 -0.65 5.38 -12.76
CA PHE A 155 -1.75 6.30 -13.02
C PHE A 155 -1.25 7.53 -13.78
N SER A 156 -2.17 8.28 -14.39
CA SER A 156 -1.88 9.53 -15.07
C SER A 156 -3.02 10.52 -14.95
N TRP A 157 -2.67 11.80 -14.88
CA TRP A 157 -3.56 12.93 -15.05
C TRP A 157 -3.76 13.18 -16.54
N ILE A 158 -4.99 13.41 -16.97
CA ILE A 158 -5.33 13.70 -18.35
C ILE A 158 -6.28 14.90 -18.36
N TRP A 159 -6.02 15.84 -19.27
CA TRP A 159 -6.97 16.90 -19.58
C TRP A 159 -7.95 16.41 -20.63
N ASN A 160 -9.25 16.54 -20.37
CA ASN A 160 -10.30 16.29 -21.35
C ASN A 160 -10.74 17.61 -21.97
N GLU A 161 -10.42 17.83 -23.25
CA GLU A 161 -10.75 19.07 -23.98
C GLU A 161 -12.26 19.25 -24.19
N GLU A 162 -13.01 18.16 -24.40
CA GLU A 162 -14.46 18.21 -24.66
C GLU A 162 -15.25 18.64 -23.41
N LEU A 163 -14.82 18.16 -22.24
CA LEU A 163 -15.47 18.43 -20.96
C LEU A 163 -14.80 19.56 -20.18
N GLY A 164 -13.66 20.08 -20.66
CA GLY A 164 -12.90 21.13 -20.02
C GLY A 164 -12.46 20.80 -18.59
N CYS A 165 -12.12 19.54 -18.29
CA CYS A 165 -11.80 19.11 -16.93
C CYS A 165 -10.68 18.05 -16.86
N PHE A 166 -10.13 17.87 -15.66
CA PHE A 166 -9.11 16.85 -15.40
C PHE A 166 -9.72 15.50 -15.05
N HIS A 167 -9.19 14.45 -15.66
CA HIS A 167 -9.44 13.05 -15.32
C HIS A 167 -8.20 12.42 -14.71
N LEU A 168 -8.40 11.41 -13.86
CA LEU A 168 -7.31 10.58 -13.32
C LEU A 168 -7.47 9.15 -13.84
N ASN A 169 -6.60 8.74 -14.75
CA ASN A 169 -6.55 7.37 -15.25
C ASN A 169 -5.70 6.51 -14.34
N ILE A 170 -6.30 5.46 -13.78
CA ILE A 170 -5.62 4.49 -12.92
C ILE A 170 -5.52 3.17 -13.69
N TYR A 171 -4.30 2.77 -14.06
CA TYR A 171 -4.06 1.62 -14.93
C TYR A 171 -4.02 0.31 -14.13
N ARG A 172 -5.20 -0.31 -14.03
CA ARG A 172 -5.40 -1.61 -13.37
C ARG A 172 -5.58 -2.71 -14.40
N SER A 173 -5.33 -3.94 -13.97
CA SER A 173 -5.69 -5.15 -14.73
C SER A 173 -7.01 -5.70 -14.19
N PRO A 174 -7.98 -6.10 -15.04
CA PRO A 174 -7.88 -6.16 -16.50
C PRO A 174 -8.07 -4.81 -17.21
N ASN A 175 -8.80 -3.87 -16.60
CA ASN A 175 -9.20 -2.62 -17.26
C ASN A 175 -8.75 -1.38 -16.46
N PRO A 176 -8.27 -0.32 -17.14
CA PRO A 176 -8.02 0.96 -16.51
C PRO A 176 -9.34 1.59 -16.02
N VAL A 177 -9.25 2.34 -14.93
CA VAL A 177 -10.37 3.12 -14.38
C VAL A 177 -10.09 4.60 -14.63
N CYS A 178 -10.97 5.27 -15.36
CA CYS A 178 -10.94 6.72 -15.53
C CYS A 178 -11.80 7.33 -14.42
N VAL A 179 -11.18 8.13 -13.54
CA VAL A 179 -11.90 8.88 -12.52
C VAL A 179 -12.17 10.27 -13.05
N VAL A 180 -13.45 10.60 -13.15
CA VAL A 180 -13.98 11.89 -13.62
C VAL A 180 -14.47 12.71 -12.42
N PRO A 181 -14.77 14.02 -12.57
CA PRO A 181 -15.16 14.86 -11.45
C PRO A 181 -16.32 14.31 -10.60
N SER A 182 -17.36 13.77 -11.24
CA SER A 182 -18.52 13.17 -10.56
C SER A 182 -18.19 11.92 -9.71
N THR A 183 -16.98 11.38 -9.83
CA THR A 183 -16.50 10.20 -9.08
C THR A 183 -15.21 10.50 -8.30
N ALA A 184 -14.92 11.79 -8.05
CA ALA A 184 -13.71 12.24 -7.37
C ALA A 184 -13.59 11.76 -5.90
N ASP A 185 -14.70 11.38 -5.28
CA ASP A 185 -14.74 10.74 -3.97
C ASP A 185 -14.00 9.38 -3.99
N LEU A 186 -14.09 8.65 -5.10
CA LEU A 186 -13.51 7.31 -5.26
C LEU A 186 -11.97 7.31 -5.32
N VAL A 187 -11.31 8.41 -5.70
CA VAL A 187 -9.86 8.46 -5.95
C VAL A 187 -9.05 7.90 -4.78
N THR A 188 -9.35 8.32 -3.55
CA THR A 188 -8.60 7.87 -2.37
C THR A 188 -8.75 6.37 -2.15
N ARG A 189 -9.98 5.84 -2.28
CA ARG A 189 -10.25 4.41 -2.12
C ARG A 189 -9.50 3.62 -3.19
N LEU A 190 -9.64 4.03 -4.45
CA LEU A 190 -8.97 3.41 -5.58
C LEU A 190 -7.45 3.39 -5.34
N LEU A 191 -6.79 4.52 -5.15
CA LEU A 191 -5.34 4.55 -4.95
C LEU A 191 -4.87 3.69 -3.76
N ARG A 192 -5.67 3.59 -2.68
CA ARG A 192 -5.37 2.67 -1.55
C ARG A 192 -5.46 1.21 -1.97
N ASP A 193 -6.49 0.81 -2.72
CA ASP A 193 -6.68 -0.55 -3.21
C ASP A 193 -5.51 -0.99 -4.12
N ASP A 194 -4.99 -0.08 -4.96
CA ASP A 194 -3.84 -0.37 -5.82
C ASP A 194 -2.52 -0.44 -5.06
N LEU A 195 -2.36 0.38 -4.01
CA LEU A 195 -1.23 0.30 -3.11
C LEU A 195 -1.20 -1.06 -2.37
N GLU A 196 -2.36 -1.52 -1.89
CA GLU A 196 -2.48 -2.85 -1.29
C GLU A 196 -2.17 -3.95 -2.32
N SER A 197 -2.69 -3.83 -3.54
CA SER A 197 -2.40 -4.75 -4.64
C SER A 197 -0.89 -4.80 -4.98
N PHE A 198 -0.20 -3.67 -4.91
CA PHE A 198 1.26 -3.62 -5.04
C PHE A 198 1.96 -4.43 -3.93
N TYR A 199 1.56 -4.28 -2.67
CA TYR A 199 2.14 -5.04 -1.56
C TYR A 199 1.87 -6.55 -1.69
N ILE A 200 0.68 -6.95 -2.14
CA ILE A 200 0.37 -8.35 -2.41
C ILE A 200 1.31 -8.88 -3.50
N ARG A 201 1.46 -8.20 -4.63
CA ARG A 201 2.37 -8.63 -5.71
C ARG A 201 3.81 -8.78 -5.23
N GLN A 202 4.31 -7.82 -4.45
CA GLN A 202 5.65 -7.89 -3.86
C GLN A 202 5.83 -9.11 -2.96
N LEU A 203 4.83 -9.41 -2.12
CA LEU A 203 4.85 -10.56 -1.22
C LEU A 203 4.73 -11.89 -1.97
N SER A 204 3.81 -11.98 -2.94
CA SER A 204 3.62 -13.17 -3.79
C SER A 204 4.86 -13.47 -4.65
N GLY A 205 5.64 -12.45 -5.01
CA GLY A 205 6.92 -12.62 -5.71
C GLY A 205 8.06 -13.20 -4.86
N LEU A 206 7.89 -13.33 -3.53
CA LEU A 206 8.92 -13.90 -2.67
C LEU A 206 9.01 -15.42 -2.83
N VAL A 207 10.20 -15.95 -3.08
CA VAL A 207 10.45 -17.39 -3.28
C VAL A 207 9.88 -18.26 -2.15
N ASP A 208 10.10 -17.86 -0.90
CA ASP A 208 9.73 -18.68 0.27
C ASP A 208 8.32 -18.38 0.80
N GLN A 209 7.90 -17.11 0.78
CA GLN A 209 6.66 -16.66 1.43
C GLN A 209 5.51 -16.53 0.42
N GLY A 210 5.84 -16.36 -0.87
CA GLY A 210 4.90 -15.94 -1.90
C GLY A 210 3.82 -16.95 -2.19
N LYS A 211 4.17 -18.24 -2.25
CA LYS A 211 3.19 -19.33 -2.46
C LYS A 211 2.08 -19.33 -1.42
N THR A 212 2.42 -19.06 -0.16
CA THR A 212 1.42 -19.07 0.91
C THR A 212 0.60 -17.78 0.90
N VAL A 213 1.22 -16.64 0.61
CA VAL A 213 0.53 -15.35 0.43
C VAL A 213 -0.48 -15.42 -0.71
N GLU A 214 -0.11 -16.00 -1.84
CA GLU A 214 -0.99 -16.18 -2.99
C GLU A 214 -2.27 -16.93 -2.60
N VAL A 215 -2.15 -18.02 -1.85
CA VAL A 215 -3.31 -18.83 -1.42
C VAL A 215 -4.19 -18.06 -0.42
N PHE A 216 -3.64 -17.54 0.68
CA PHE A 216 -4.50 -16.93 1.71
C PHE A 216 -5.05 -15.56 1.31
N SER A 217 -4.40 -14.85 0.39
CA SER A 217 -4.87 -13.53 -0.04
C SER A 217 -6.06 -13.62 -1.02
N GLN A 218 -6.32 -14.79 -1.61
CA GLN A 218 -7.46 -15.01 -2.50
C GLN A 218 -8.78 -15.11 -1.73
N HIS A 219 -8.80 -15.76 -0.56
CA HIS A 219 -10.02 -16.07 0.17
C HIS A 219 -10.06 -15.41 1.56
N PRO A 220 -10.95 -14.42 1.79
CA PRO A 220 -11.10 -13.78 3.10
C PRO A 220 -11.43 -14.74 4.25
N ALA A 221 -12.15 -15.84 3.96
CA ALA A 221 -12.49 -16.86 4.95
C ALA A 221 -11.24 -17.47 5.64
N SER A 222 -10.14 -17.60 4.91
CA SER A 222 -8.84 -18.07 5.43
C SER A 222 -8.20 -17.10 6.43
N ASN A 223 -8.78 -15.91 6.60
CA ASN A 223 -8.23 -14.80 7.38
C ASN A 223 -9.17 -14.31 8.50
N HIS A 224 -10.30 -14.98 8.73
CA HIS A 224 -11.33 -14.55 9.68
C HIS A 224 -10.76 -14.28 11.09
N PHE A 225 -9.83 -15.13 11.54
CA PHE A 225 -9.24 -15.04 12.87
C PHE A 225 -8.37 -13.80 13.09
N ILE A 226 -7.89 -13.12 12.04
CA ILE A 226 -6.95 -12.01 12.19
C ILE A 226 -7.59 -10.81 12.88
N GLN A 227 -8.87 -10.58 12.61
CA GLN A 227 -9.58 -9.42 13.12
C GLN A 227 -10.00 -9.60 14.58
N ALA A 228 -10.64 -10.75 14.89
CA ALA A 228 -11.26 -10.99 16.18
C ALA A 228 -10.46 -11.97 17.07
N GLY A 229 -9.71 -12.89 16.45
CA GLY A 229 -9.11 -14.04 17.14
C GLY A 229 -10.06 -15.23 17.28
N ASP A 230 -11.26 -15.14 16.68
CA ASP A 230 -12.28 -16.17 16.78
C ASP A 230 -11.77 -17.52 16.27
N TYR A 231 -12.23 -18.59 16.94
CA TYR A 231 -11.88 -19.98 16.62
C TYR A 231 -10.37 -20.27 16.59
N THR A 232 -9.54 -19.44 17.25
CA THR A 232 -8.08 -19.60 17.31
C THR A 232 -7.60 -19.61 18.76
N ARG A 233 -6.92 -20.68 19.19
CA ARG A 233 -6.35 -20.71 20.55
C ARG A 233 -5.11 -19.82 20.62
N PHE A 234 -4.76 -19.38 21.81
CA PHE A 234 -3.55 -18.58 22.02
C PHE A 234 -2.27 -19.30 21.57
N CYS A 235 -2.20 -20.63 21.76
CA CYS A 235 -1.09 -21.43 21.25
C CYS A 235 -1.00 -21.41 19.72
N ASP A 236 -2.15 -21.39 19.02
CA ASP A 236 -2.21 -21.39 17.56
C ASP A 236 -1.74 -20.05 17.00
N TRP A 237 -2.13 -18.95 17.66
CA TRP A 237 -1.70 -17.60 17.30
C TRP A 237 -0.17 -17.46 17.25
N ASN A 238 0.56 -18.15 18.14
CA ASN A 238 2.02 -18.07 18.23
C ASN A 238 2.75 -18.67 17.02
N PHE A 239 2.13 -19.57 16.26
CA PHE A 239 2.78 -20.20 15.11
C PHE A 239 2.05 -19.97 13.78
N ILE A 240 0.76 -19.62 13.78
CA ILE A 240 -0.06 -19.50 12.56
C ILE A 240 0.52 -18.49 11.56
N HIS A 241 0.94 -17.30 12.02
CA HIS A 241 1.52 -16.28 11.14
C HIS A 241 2.87 -16.71 10.58
N ARG A 242 3.66 -17.48 11.35
CA ARG A 242 4.93 -18.04 10.88
C ARG A 242 4.68 -19.14 9.84
N ALA A 243 3.69 -19.99 10.07
CA ALA A 243 3.28 -21.04 9.13
C ALA A 243 2.80 -20.44 7.81
N ARG A 244 1.96 -19.42 7.88
CA ARG A 244 1.42 -18.69 6.74
C ARG A 244 2.47 -17.94 5.92
N LEU A 245 3.67 -17.73 6.44
CA LEU A 245 4.76 -17.10 5.71
C LEU A 245 5.85 -18.10 5.28
N GLY A 246 5.62 -19.41 5.36
CA GLY A 246 6.67 -20.37 5.07
C GLY A 246 7.85 -20.31 6.06
N CYS A 247 7.63 -19.69 7.22
CA CYS A 247 8.69 -19.19 8.09
C CYS A 247 8.91 -20.02 9.36
N LEU A 248 8.19 -21.14 9.53
CA LEU A 248 8.41 -22.07 10.64
C LEU A 248 9.85 -22.59 10.65
N GLN A 249 10.39 -22.86 11.84
CA GLN A 249 11.73 -23.42 12.00
C GLN A 249 11.70 -24.94 11.80
N LEU A 250 11.48 -25.35 10.56
CA LEU A 250 11.53 -26.76 10.14
C LEU A 250 12.88 -27.05 9.47
N ASN A 251 13.39 -28.27 9.64
CA ASN A 251 14.74 -28.63 9.22
C ASN A 251 15.01 -28.34 7.73
N ALA A 252 14.06 -28.62 6.84
CA ALA A 252 14.25 -28.40 5.40
C ALA A 252 14.05 -26.94 4.95
N THR A 253 13.61 -26.03 5.84
CA THR A 253 13.30 -24.62 5.53
C THR A 253 14.31 -23.62 6.11
N MET A 254 15.38 -24.13 6.74
CA MET A 254 16.44 -23.32 7.33
C MET A 254 17.59 -23.12 6.33
N ARG A 255 17.60 -21.98 5.61
CA ARG A 255 18.53 -21.68 4.50
C ARG A 255 20.03 -21.83 4.82
N PHE A 256 20.44 -21.55 6.05
CA PHE A 256 21.87 -21.54 6.45
C PHE A 256 22.21 -22.62 7.49
N SER A 257 21.31 -23.58 7.69
CA SER A 257 21.49 -24.63 8.66
C SER A 257 22.11 -25.85 7.99
N LYS A 258 23.27 -26.32 8.50
CA LYS A 258 23.85 -27.62 8.13
C LYS A 258 23.09 -28.83 8.73
N ARG A 259 21.92 -28.60 9.33
CA ARG A 259 21.14 -29.68 9.96
C ARG A 259 20.57 -30.62 8.91
N ASN A 260 20.43 -31.88 9.31
CA ASN A 260 19.76 -32.91 8.54
C ASN A 260 18.33 -32.43 8.16
N PRO A 261 17.98 -32.35 6.87
CA PRO A 261 16.67 -31.86 6.43
C PRO A 261 15.51 -32.80 6.77
N LYS A 262 15.81 -34.03 7.25
CA LYS A 262 14.79 -35.04 7.57
C LYS A 262 13.85 -34.60 8.68
N CYS A 263 12.62 -35.12 8.64
CA CYS A 263 11.61 -34.94 9.66
C CYS A 263 12.05 -35.54 10.99
N ARG A 264 11.96 -34.74 12.06
CA ARG A 264 12.34 -35.13 13.43
C ARG A 264 11.44 -36.21 14.02
N LYS A 265 10.22 -36.38 13.49
CA LYS A 265 9.21 -37.29 14.03
C LYS A 265 9.12 -38.60 13.26
N CYS A 266 9.01 -38.56 11.93
CA CYS A 266 8.80 -39.76 11.11
C CYS A 266 9.95 -40.08 10.15
N GLY A 267 11.04 -39.31 10.15
CA GLY A 267 12.23 -39.57 9.31
C GLY A 267 12.08 -39.23 7.83
N TYR A 268 10.94 -38.67 7.38
CA TYR A 268 10.73 -38.25 5.98
C TYR A 268 11.84 -37.32 5.47
N ALA A 269 12.16 -37.39 4.18
CA ALA A 269 13.36 -36.77 3.60
C ALA A 269 13.47 -35.25 3.82
N LYS A 270 12.36 -34.52 3.80
CA LYS A 270 12.32 -33.06 3.98
C LYS A 270 11.23 -32.63 4.95
N GLU A 271 11.61 -32.12 6.11
CA GLU A 271 10.68 -31.51 7.08
C GLU A 271 10.22 -30.14 6.57
N THR A 272 9.13 -30.11 5.81
CA THR A 272 8.50 -28.90 5.28
C THR A 272 7.13 -28.67 5.92
N ILE A 273 6.54 -27.49 5.72
CA ILE A 273 5.21 -27.18 6.26
C ILE A 273 4.15 -28.15 5.71
N PRO A 274 4.05 -28.41 4.39
CA PRO A 274 3.10 -29.40 3.87
C PRO A 274 3.31 -30.78 4.49
N HIS A 275 4.56 -31.19 4.72
CA HIS A 275 4.84 -32.46 5.37
C HIS A 275 4.32 -32.49 6.81
N VAL A 276 4.70 -31.52 7.64
CA VAL A 276 4.35 -31.50 9.06
C VAL A 276 2.84 -31.38 9.29
N LEU A 277 2.15 -30.59 8.46
CA LEU A 277 0.72 -30.36 8.62
C LEU A 277 -0.16 -31.45 7.99
N ASN A 278 0.25 -32.06 6.86
CA ASN A 278 -0.65 -32.93 6.08
C ASN A 278 -0.18 -34.39 5.97
N HIS A 279 1.11 -34.70 6.16
CA HIS A 279 1.68 -35.99 5.77
C HIS A 279 2.59 -36.63 6.84
N CYS A 280 2.72 -36.01 8.01
CA CYS A 280 3.56 -36.54 9.06
C CYS A 280 2.80 -37.64 9.79
N LYS A 281 3.16 -38.91 9.53
CA LYS A 281 2.56 -40.14 10.11
C LYS A 281 1.99 -40.00 11.53
N PRO A 282 2.74 -39.53 12.55
CA PRO A 282 2.20 -39.38 13.90
C PRO A 282 1.02 -38.40 14.05
N HIS A 283 0.69 -37.64 13.01
CA HIS A 283 -0.43 -36.71 12.94
C HIS A 283 -1.44 -37.02 11.81
N SER A 284 -1.14 -37.97 10.92
CA SER A 284 -2.00 -38.35 9.79
C SER A 284 -2.73 -39.68 9.98
N ASP A 285 -2.41 -40.42 11.06
CA ASP A 285 -3.12 -41.65 11.47
C ASP A 285 -4.21 -41.36 12.54
N ALA A 286 -4.64 -40.09 12.68
CA ALA A 286 -5.73 -39.63 13.55
C ALA A 286 -6.83 -39.02 12.70
#